data_AF-A0A1U9ZVH8-F1
#
_entry.id   AF-A0A1U9ZVH8-F1
#
_cell.length_a   1.000
_cell.length_b   1.000
_cell.length_c   1.000
_cell.angle_alpha   90.00
_cell.angle_beta   90.00
_cell.angle_gamma   90.00
#
_symmetry.space_group_name_H-M   'P 1'
#
loop_
_entity.id
_entity.type
_entity.pdbx_description
1 polymer ?
#
loop_
_entity_poly.entity_id
_entity_poly.type
_entity_poly.pdbx_seq_one_letter_code
_entity_poly.pdbx_strand_id
1 'polypeptide(L)'
;MTGKEHGGVKPPAGYRDPKSAGLASRSRATLAAAALVVAGCGSGAALSQEAIDRARTQGVAPELMYVVDLPGFELAEQSVGGVGEDGFGAVYTGPGGEQVELRVDRTPYECVGTCERDDGGGWYTVHEGRQAYVAVRKDHYVKLVCPVGQVDRAVLKRAAEAARPVVGDGTTPAPPPSPVRRGDLPQNGDGAPIQRTGPGG
;
A
#
# COMPACT_ATOMS: atom_id res chain seq x y z
N MET A 1 -33.62 36.45 -58.57
CA MET A 1 -34.41 37.38 -57.75
C MET A 1 -34.21 37.02 -56.28
N THR A 2 -33.75 38.00 -55.49
CA THR A 2 -33.85 38.15 -54.00
C THR A 2 -33.32 37.01 -53.11
N GLY A 3 -32.34 37.16 -52.20
CA GLY A 3 -31.79 38.34 -51.50
C GLY A 3 -32.36 38.49 -50.07
N LYS A 4 -31.53 38.22 -49.04
CA LYS A 4 -31.52 38.76 -47.64
C LYS A 4 -30.42 38.00 -46.85
N GLU A 5 -29.31 38.59 -46.36
CA GLU A 5 -29.12 39.61 -45.29
C GLU A 5 -29.77 39.18 -43.95
N HIS A 6 -29.21 39.29 -42.74
CA HIS A 6 -27.96 39.81 -42.14
C HIS A 6 -27.89 39.23 -40.71
N GLY A 7 -26.70 39.17 -40.09
CA GLY A 7 -26.59 38.84 -38.66
C GLY A 7 -25.17 38.71 -38.13
N GLY A 8 -24.35 39.75 -38.30
CA GLY A 8 -23.01 39.81 -37.72
C GLY A 8 -23.02 40.13 -36.22
N VAL A 9 -22.29 39.34 -35.42
CA VAL A 9 -21.87 39.72 -34.07
C VAL A 9 -20.40 40.14 -34.13
N LYS A 10 -20.18 41.39 -33.73
CA LYS A 10 -18.90 42.11 -33.69
C LYS A 10 -18.13 41.73 -32.41
N PRO A 11 -16.92 41.16 -32.49
CA PRO A 11 -16.04 41.06 -31.33
C PRO A 11 -15.39 42.43 -31.02
N PRO A 12 -15.14 42.74 -29.73
CA PRO A 12 -14.56 44.01 -29.31
C PRO A 12 -13.08 44.15 -29.72
N ALA A 13 -12.72 45.39 -30.04
CA ALA A 13 -11.39 45.84 -30.41
C ALA A 13 -10.38 45.66 -29.27
N GLY A 14 -9.18 45.13 -29.58
CA GLY A 14 -8.08 45.17 -28.61
C GLY A 14 -6.89 44.25 -28.82
N TYR A 15 -6.86 43.37 -29.83
CA TYR A 15 -5.70 42.48 -30.05
C TYR A 15 -4.77 43.06 -31.12
N ARG A 16 -3.61 43.59 -30.70
CA ARG A 16 -2.49 43.93 -31.59
C ARG A 16 -1.46 42.81 -31.53
N ASP A 17 -1.12 42.32 -32.72
CA ASP A 17 -0.12 41.30 -33.00
C ASP A 17 1.33 41.71 -32.64
N PRO A 18 2.23 40.71 -32.52
CA PRO A 18 3.59 40.85 -32.01
C PRO A 18 4.59 41.15 -33.14
N LYS A 19 5.63 41.94 -32.83
CA LYS A 19 7.06 41.59 -33.05
C LYS A 19 7.98 42.82 -32.99
N SER A 20 9.06 42.61 -32.23
CA SER A 20 10.42 43.14 -32.42
C SER A 20 10.74 44.59 -32.03
N ALA A 21 11.49 44.73 -30.92
CA ALA A 21 12.84 45.31 -30.92
C ALA A 21 13.48 45.10 -29.53
N GLY A 22 14.66 44.48 -29.51
CA GLY A 22 15.40 44.22 -28.27
C GLY A 22 16.28 45.39 -27.83
N LEU A 23 16.84 45.28 -26.62
CA LEU A 23 18.21 45.71 -26.33
C LEU A 23 18.68 45.07 -25.01
N ALA A 24 19.92 44.63 -25.01
CA ALA A 24 20.60 43.87 -23.96
C ALA A 24 20.90 44.72 -22.70
N SER A 25 20.91 44.10 -21.52
CA SER A 25 21.84 44.46 -20.44
C SER A 25 22.04 43.32 -19.45
N ARG A 26 23.22 43.32 -18.84
CA ARG A 26 23.96 42.19 -18.25
C ARG A 26 23.69 41.98 -16.75
N SER A 27 23.90 40.72 -16.31
CA SER A 27 24.37 40.30 -14.97
C SER A 27 23.35 40.45 -13.82
N ARG A 28 23.22 39.56 -12.82
CA ARG A 28 24.07 38.49 -12.26
C ARG A 28 23.18 37.32 -11.85
N ALA A 29 23.78 36.14 -11.85
CA ALA A 29 23.25 34.91 -11.33
C ALA A 29 22.91 35.02 -9.83
N THR A 30 21.71 34.58 -9.48
CA THR A 30 21.41 33.93 -8.20
C THR A 30 20.38 32.85 -8.50
N LEU A 31 20.87 31.67 -8.88
CA LEU A 31 20.13 30.42 -8.84
C LEU A 31 19.90 30.08 -7.36
N ALA A 32 18.79 30.56 -6.79
CA ALA A 32 18.26 30.02 -5.55
C ALA A 32 17.47 28.75 -5.89
N ALA A 33 18.20 27.66 -6.13
CA ALA A 33 17.63 26.32 -6.17
C ALA A 33 17.25 25.92 -4.74
N ALA A 34 16.03 26.25 -4.33
CA ALA A 34 15.42 25.68 -3.13
C ALA A 34 15.02 24.23 -3.45
N ALA A 35 15.99 23.32 -3.35
CA ALA A 35 15.75 21.89 -3.33
C ALA A 35 15.12 21.51 -1.98
N LEU A 36 13.80 21.67 -1.86
CA LEU A 36 13.00 20.97 -0.87
C LEU A 36 12.96 19.50 -1.27
N VAL A 37 13.99 18.75 -0.87
CA VAL A 37 13.95 17.28 -0.88
C VAL A 37 13.05 16.87 0.29
N VAL A 38 11.74 16.84 0.06
CA VAL A 38 10.86 16.01 0.89
C VAL A 38 11.17 14.58 0.50
N ALA A 39 12.18 14.00 1.15
CA ALA A 39 12.28 12.55 1.29
C ALA A 39 11.13 12.12 2.19
N GLY A 40 9.91 12.12 1.65
CA GLY A 40 8.85 11.31 2.19
C GLY A 40 9.32 9.87 2.00
N CYS A 41 9.83 9.28 3.08
CA CYS A 41 10.04 7.84 3.16
C CYS A 41 8.64 7.22 3.08
N GLY A 42 8.13 7.06 1.86
CA GLY A 42 7.08 6.09 1.57
C GLY A 42 7.71 4.74 1.81
N SER A 43 7.76 4.35 3.09
CA SER A 43 8.19 3.04 3.52
C SER A 43 7.13 2.09 3.00
N GLY A 44 7.29 1.62 1.76
CA GLY A 44 6.37 0.66 1.19
C GLY A 44 6.22 -0.48 2.19
N ALA A 45 4.98 -0.74 2.61
CA ALA A 45 4.70 -1.68 3.68
C ALA A 45 5.45 -3.00 3.41
N ALA A 46 6.31 -3.38 4.33
CA ALA A 46 7.06 -4.63 4.30
C ALA A 46 6.76 -5.37 5.60
N LEU A 47 6.74 -6.69 5.54
CA LEU A 47 6.58 -7.53 6.72
C LEU A 47 7.94 -7.89 7.31
N SER A 48 8.04 -7.84 8.63
CA SER A 48 9.11 -8.50 9.38
C SER A 48 9.12 -10.01 9.14
N GLN A 49 10.30 -10.61 9.25
CA GLN A 49 10.45 -12.06 9.09
C GLN A 49 9.66 -12.81 10.17
N GLU A 50 9.60 -12.26 11.38
CA GLU A 50 8.82 -12.77 12.49
C GLU A 50 7.31 -12.79 12.18
N ALA A 51 6.78 -11.78 11.48
CA ALA A 51 5.38 -11.77 11.03
C ALA A 51 5.11 -12.83 9.95
N ILE A 52 6.04 -12.99 9.00
CA ILE A 52 5.96 -14.03 7.96
C ILE A 52 5.94 -15.42 8.59
N ASP A 53 6.87 -15.71 9.51
CA ASP A 53 6.99 -17.03 10.12
C ASP A 53 5.80 -17.36 11.03
N ARG A 54 5.27 -16.36 11.75
CA ARG A 54 3.99 -16.50 12.47
C ARG A 54 2.84 -16.85 11.54
N ALA A 55 2.67 -16.13 10.44
CA ALA A 55 1.60 -16.39 9.47
C ALA A 55 1.72 -17.78 8.86
N ARG A 56 2.94 -18.23 8.51
CA ARG A 56 3.19 -19.60 8.04
C ARG A 56 2.78 -20.66 9.06
N THR A 57 3.10 -20.42 10.33
CA THR A 57 2.72 -21.34 11.43
C THR A 57 1.19 -21.44 11.59
N GLN A 58 0.45 -20.40 11.20
CA GLN A 58 -1.01 -20.38 11.17
C GLN A 58 -1.62 -21.02 9.92
N GLY A 59 -0.80 -21.53 8.99
CA GLY A 59 -1.26 -22.19 7.77
C GLY A 59 -1.41 -21.28 6.55
N VAL A 60 -0.93 -20.03 6.61
CA VAL A 60 -0.99 -19.13 5.46
C VAL A 60 -0.07 -19.59 4.34
N ALA A 61 -0.62 -19.71 3.13
CA ALA A 61 0.15 -19.97 1.92
C ALA A 61 1.10 -18.81 1.62
N PRO A 62 2.43 -19.03 1.51
CA PRO A 62 3.40 -17.96 1.26
C PRO A 62 3.10 -17.11 0.03
N GLU A 63 2.54 -17.70 -1.02
CA GLU A 63 2.15 -17.04 -2.26
C GLU A 63 0.90 -16.14 -2.12
N LEU A 64 0.15 -16.25 -1.02
CA LEU A 64 -0.99 -15.39 -0.72
C LEU A 64 -0.64 -14.23 0.24
N MET A 65 0.60 -14.18 0.74
CA MET A 65 1.06 -13.08 1.57
C MET A 65 1.33 -11.84 0.71
N TYR A 66 0.49 -10.81 0.83
CA TYR A 66 0.62 -9.56 0.07
C TYR A 66 0.73 -8.34 0.98
N VAL A 67 1.34 -7.30 0.45
CA VAL A 67 1.35 -5.95 1.02
C VAL A 67 0.86 -4.95 -0.01
N VAL A 68 0.24 -3.87 0.46
CA VAL A 68 -0.23 -2.76 -0.37
C VAL A 68 0.41 -1.47 0.10
N ASP A 69 0.56 -0.53 -0.82
CA ASP A 69 0.85 0.86 -0.47
C ASP A 69 -0.47 1.61 -0.37
N LEU A 70 -0.82 2.09 0.83
CA LEU A 70 -2.08 2.75 1.11
C LEU A 70 -1.80 4.13 1.75
N PRO A 71 -1.93 5.24 0.99
CA PRO A 71 -1.55 6.56 1.47
C PRO A 71 -2.21 6.95 2.79
N GLY A 72 -1.39 7.29 3.78
CA GLY A 72 -1.86 7.72 5.12
C GLY A 72 -2.22 6.57 6.06
N PHE A 73 -1.99 5.32 5.67
CA PHE A 73 -2.19 4.15 6.51
C PHE A 73 -0.90 3.36 6.64
N GLU A 74 -0.65 2.85 7.84
CA GLU A 74 0.50 2.00 8.16
C GLU A 74 0.05 0.56 8.42
N LEU A 75 0.86 -0.41 8.02
CA LEU A 75 0.58 -1.81 8.26
C LEU A 75 0.73 -2.14 9.75
N ALA A 76 -0.33 -2.66 10.35
CA ALA A 76 -0.32 -3.15 11.72
C ALA A 76 0.17 -4.61 11.73
N GLU A 77 1.49 -4.84 11.75
CA GLU A 77 2.08 -6.20 11.59
C GLU A 77 1.56 -7.25 12.59
N GLN A 78 1.13 -6.84 13.78
CA GLN A 78 0.53 -7.74 14.77
C GLN A 78 -0.83 -8.30 14.33
N SER A 79 -1.50 -7.66 13.37
CA SER A 79 -2.77 -8.12 12.79
C SER A 79 -2.61 -9.18 11.69
N VAL A 80 -1.37 -9.40 11.25
CA VAL A 80 -1.07 -10.36 10.18
C VAL A 80 -1.40 -11.78 10.64
N GLY A 81 -2.19 -12.48 9.83
CA GLY A 81 -2.55 -13.86 10.08
C GLY A 81 -3.36 -14.52 8.98
N GLY A 82 -3.79 -15.75 9.26
CA GLY A 82 -4.57 -16.55 8.33
C GLY A 82 -6.04 -16.15 8.22
N VAL A 83 -6.58 -16.29 7.02
CA VAL A 83 -7.99 -16.07 6.70
C VAL A 83 -8.49 -17.20 5.80
N GLY A 84 -9.63 -17.79 6.14
CA GLY A 84 -10.13 -18.95 5.38
C GLY A 84 -9.26 -20.19 5.61
N GLU A 85 -9.06 -20.98 4.56
CA GLU A 85 -8.27 -22.23 4.62
C GLU A 85 -6.76 -21.94 4.65
N ASP A 86 -6.26 -21.18 3.66
CA ASP A 86 -4.82 -20.86 3.49
C ASP A 86 -4.56 -19.37 3.18
N GLY A 87 -5.61 -18.55 3.20
CA GLY A 87 -5.57 -17.14 2.84
C GLY A 87 -4.85 -16.27 3.87
N PHE A 88 -4.61 -15.02 3.47
CA PHE A 88 -3.86 -14.04 4.23
C PHE A 88 -4.72 -12.82 4.56
N GLY A 89 -4.58 -12.31 5.78
CA GLY A 89 -5.22 -11.09 6.24
C GLY A 89 -4.27 -10.17 6.96
N ALA A 90 -4.51 -8.87 6.83
CA ALA A 90 -3.83 -7.83 7.59
C ALA A 90 -4.71 -6.58 7.72
N VAL A 91 -4.42 -5.72 8.69
CA VAL A 91 -5.07 -4.43 8.89
C VAL A 91 -4.05 -3.31 8.71
N TYR A 92 -4.46 -2.28 8.00
CA TYR A 92 -3.75 -1.01 7.85
C TYR A 92 -4.47 0.04 8.69
N THR A 93 -3.72 0.80 9.50
CA THR A 93 -4.27 1.79 10.45
C THR A 93 -3.90 3.22 10.07
N GLY A 94 -4.88 4.11 10.05
CA GLY A 94 -4.70 5.54 9.90
C GLY A 94 -4.44 6.24 11.24
N PRO A 95 -3.96 7.50 11.23
CA PRO A 95 -3.60 8.23 12.44
C PRO A 95 -4.78 8.54 13.37
N GLY A 96 -6.02 8.55 12.86
CA GLY A 96 -7.25 8.74 13.62
C GLY A 96 -7.88 7.44 14.14
N GLY A 97 -7.22 6.30 13.94
CA GLY A 97 -7.74 4.97 14.29
C GLY A 97 -8.59 4.34 13.19
N GLU A 98 -8.62 4.93 11.99
CA GLU A 98 -9.22 4.35 10.81
C GLU A 98 -8.57 3.02 10.47
N GLN A 99 -9.34 2.06 9.95
CA GLN A 99 -8.83 0.74 9.60
C GLN A 99 -9.23 0.35 8.18
N VAL A 100 -8.29 -0.23 7.44
CA VAL A 100 -8.53 -0.89 6.16
C VAL A 100 -8.05 -2.32 6.27
N GLU A 101 -8.96 -3.27 6.07
CA GLU A 101 -8.65 -4.70 6.07
C GLU A 101 -8.20 -5.11 4.67
N LEU A 102 -7.06 -5.78 4.60
CA LEU A 102 -6.57 -6.53 3.46
C LEU A 102 -6.96 -8.01 3.63
N ARG A 103 -7.50 -8.61 2.58
CA ARG A 103 -7.74 -10.05 2.47
C ARG A 103 -7.25 -10.58 1.13
N VAL A 104 -6.55 -11.70 1.16
CA VAL A 104 -6.11 -12.46 0.00
C VAL A 104 -6.55 -13.91 0.15
N ASP A 105 -7.26 -14.43 -0.84
CA ASP A 105 -7.92 -15.74 -0.74
C ASP A 105 -8.11 -16.34 -2.14
N ARG A 106 -8.11 -17.68 -2.22
CA ARG A 106 -8.29 -18.45 -3.47
C ARG A 106 -9.74 -18.80 -3.77
N THR A 107 -10.61 -18.67 -2.77
CA THR A 107 -12.04 -18.90 -2.94
C THR A 107 -12.54 -17.98 -4.05
N PRO A 108 -13.31 -18.49 -5.03
CA PRO A 108 -13.90 -17.66 -6.06
C PRO A 108 -14.60 -16.45 -5.45
N TYR A 109 -14.26 -15.26 -5.92
CA TYR A 109 -14.85 -14.05 -5.37
C TYR A 109 -16.31 -13.94 -5.80
N GLU A 110 -17.22 -14.02 -4.83
CA GLU A 110 -18.62 -13.74 -5.01
C GLU A 110 -18.94 -12.33 -4.52
N CYS A 111 -19.48 -11.51 -5.41
CA CYS A 111 -19.82 -10.15 -5.07
C CYS A 111 -21.12 -10.09 -4.26
N VAL A 112 -21.11 -9.32 -3.17
CA VAL A 112 -22.27 -9.15 -2.28
C VAL A 112 -22.57 -7.65 -2.18
N GLY A 113 -23.85 -7.30 -2.30
CA GLY A 113 -24.32 -5.91 -2.27
C GLY A 113 -24.33 -5.25 -3.65
N THR A 114 -24.08 -3.93 -3.69
CA THR A 114 -23.97 -3.19 -4.95
C THR A 114 -22.58 -3.41 -5.52
N CYS A 115 -22.53 -3.96 -6.73
CA CYS A 115 -21.30 -4.38 -7.39
C CYS A 115 -21.12 -3.63 -8.70
N GLU A 116 -19.98 -2.96 -8.85
CA GLU A 116 -19.59 -2.30 -10.08
C GLU A 116 -18.29 -2.91 -10.58
N ARG A 117 -18.35 -3.55 -11.74
CA ARG A 117 -17.16 -4.08 -12.41
C ARG A 117 -16.43 -2.94 -13.11
N ASP A 118 -15.11 -3.00 -13.10
CA ASP A 118 -14.30 -2.07 -13.88
C ASP A 118 -13.63 -2.75 -15.09
N ASP A 119 -13.08 -1.92 -15.97
CA ASP A 119 -12.42 -2.37 -17.19
C ASP A 119 -11.12 -3.17 -16.92
N GLY A 120 -10.56 -3.04 -15.71
CA GLY A 120 -9.39 -3.79 -15.23
C GLY A 120 -9.74 -5.21 -14.76
N GLY A 121 -11.02 -5.56 -14.75
CA GLY A 121 -11.52 -6.87 -14.30
C GLY A 121 -11.72 -6.98 -12.79
N GLY A 122 -11.49 -5.90 -12.04
CA GLY A 122 -11.78 -5.79 -10.62
C GLY A 122 -13.22 -5.38 -10.32
N TRP A 123 -13.55 -5.34 -9.03
CA TRP A 123 -14.88 -5.01 -8.53
C TRP A 123 -14.79 -3.95 -7.46
N TYR A 124 -15.59 -2.89 -7.60
CA TYR A 124 -15.94 -2.01 -6.49
C TYR A 124 -17.26 -2.46 -5.90
N THR A 125 -17.33 -2.58 -4.56
CA THR A 125 -18.50 -3.13 -3.89
C THR A 125 -18.91 -2.29 -2.70
N VAL A 126 -20.20 -2.13 -2.48
CA VAL A 126 -20.75 -1.51 -1.27
C VAL A 126 -21.79 -2.43 -0.63
N HIS A 127 -21.60 -2.74 0.65
CA HIS A 127 -22.49 -3.59 1.44
C HIS A 127 -22.43 -3.18 2.92
N GLU A 128 -23.59 -3.02 3.56
CA GLU A 128 -23.71 -2.75 5.01
C GLU A 128 -22.81 -1.60 5.51
N GLY A 129 -22.75 -0.49 4.78
CA GLY A 129 -21.93 0.67 5.16
C GLY A 129 -20.43 0.47 4.99
N ARG A 130 -19.99 -0.66 4.40
CA ARG A 130 -18.61 -0.90 3.99
C ARG A 130 -18.47 -0.76 2.48
N GLN A 131 -17.35 -0.21 2.05
CA GLN A 131 -16.89 -0.22 0.67
C GLN A 131 -15.69 -1.17 0.55
N ALA A 132 -15.52 -1.78 -0.61
CA ALA A 132 -14.33 -2.54 -0.92
C ALA A 132 -13.94 -2.36 -2.38
N TYR A 133 -12.66 -2.56 -2.65
CA TYR A 133 -12.18 -2.84 -3.99
C TYR A 133 -11.51 -4.22 -4.02
N VAL A 134 -11.84 -5.01 -5.03
CA VAL A 134 -11.35 -6.38 -5.23
C VAL A 134 -10.63 -6.47 -6.57
N ALA A 135 -9.32 -6.68 -6.50
CA ALA A 135 -8.49 -6.98 -7.65
C ALA A 135 -8.42 -8.50 -7.84
N VAL A 136 -9.08 -9.00 -8.88
CA VAL A 136 -9.09 -10.44 -9.20
C VAL A 136 -7.79 -10.79 -9.94
N ARG A 137 -7.13 -11.87 -9.51
CA ARG A 137 -5.98 -12.49 -10.18
C ARG A 137 -6.38 -13.85 -10.73
N LYS A 138 -5.42 -14.54 -11.36
CA LYS A 138 -5.67 -15.83 -12.02
C LYS A 138 -6.20 -16.90 -11.05
N ASP A 139 -5.67 -16.94 -9.84
CA ASP A 139 -5.84 -18.01 -8.86
C ASP A 139 -6.30 -17.52 -7.47
N HIS A 140 -6.30 -16.22 -7.23
CA HIS A 140 -6.72 -15.60 -5.98
C HIS A 140 -7.29 -14.20 -6.23
N TYR A 141 -7.85 -13.57 -5.20
CA TYR A 141 -8.19 -12.15 -5.22
C TYR A 141 -7.46 -11.39 -4.12
N VAL A 142 -7.28 -10.08 -4.34
CA VAL A 142 -6.82 -9.13 -3.32
C VAL A 142 -7.97 -8.16 -3.04
N LYS A 143 -8.45 -8.11 -1.80
CA LYS A 143 -9.57 -7.26 -1.36
C LYS A 143 -9.09 -6.28 -0.30
N LEU A 144 -9.39 -5.00 -0.52
CA LEU A 144 -9.30 -3.95 0.50
C LEU A 144 -10.71 -3.52 0.89
N VAL A 145 -11.02 -3.54 2.19
CA VAL A 145 -12.35 -3.18 2.70
C VAL A 145 -12.26 -2.20 3.88
N CYS A 146 -13.14 -1.21 3.89
CA CYS A 146 -13.23 -0.19 4.92
C CYS A 146 -14.65 0.41 4.98
N PRO A 147 -15.00 1.23 5.98
CA PRO A 147 -16.22 2.03 5.96
C PRO A 147 -16.35 2.90 4.69
N VAL A 148 -17.57 3.09 4.22
CA VAL A 148 -17.88 3.97 3.08
C VAL A 148 -17.41 5.40 3.39
N GLY A 149 -16.73 6.02 2.42
CA GLY A 149 -16.22 7.39 2.53
C GLY A 149 -14.90 7.53 3.30
N GLN A 150 -14.40 6.48 3.97
CA GLN A 150 -13.12 6.54 4.70
C GLN A 150 -11.92 6.68 3.76
N VAL A 151 -11.89 5.89 2.69
CA VAL A 151 -10.86 5.93 1.66
C VAL A 151 -11.53 6.15 0.31
N ASP A 152 -10.94 6.99 -0.53
CA ASP A 152 -11.44 7.22 -1.87
C ASP A 152 -11.38 5.94 -2.72
N ARG A 153 -12.42 5.71 -3.54
CA ARG A 153 -12.52 4.53 -4.40
C ARG A 153 -11.31 4.35 -5.32
N ALA A 154 -10.78 5.43 -5.90
CA ALA A 154 -9.63 5.35 -6.78
C ALA A 154 -8.34 5.02 -6.03
N VAL A 155 -8.25 5.39 -4.74
CA VAL A 155 -7.14 4.98 -3.87
C VAL A 155 -7.23 3.48 -3.55
N LEU A 156 -8.41 2.97 -3.16
CA LEU A 156 -8.61 1.53 -2.94
C LEU A 156 -8.30 0.71 -4.19
N LYS A 157 -8.77 1.17 -5.35
CA LYS A 157 -8.46 0.55 -6.65
C LYS A 157 -6.96 0.45 -6.88
N ARG A 158 -6.26 1.58 -6.87
CA ARG A 158 -4.82 1.61 -7.13
C ARG A 158 -4.04 0.76 -6.15
N ALA A 159 -4.36 0.81 -4.86
CA ALA A 159 -3.67 0.04 -3.84
C ALA A 159 -3.86 -1.48 -4.02
N ALA A 160 -5.09 -1.94 -4.28
CA ALA A 160 -5.36 -3.36 -4.52
C ALA A 160 -4.76 -3.86 -5.84
N GLU A 161 -4.83 -3.06 -6.92
CA GLU A 161 -4.22 -3.41 -8.20
C GLU A 161 -2.68 -3.46 -8.12
N ALA A 162 -2.06 -2.60 -7.32
CA ALA A 162 -0.62 -2.53 -7.12
C ALA A 162 -0.10 -3.42 -5.98
N ALA A 163 -0.95 -4.25 -5.38
CA ALA A 163 -0.58 -5.17 -4.30
C ALA A 163 0.59 -6.06 -4.74
N ARG A 164 1.59 -6.21 -3.87
CA ARG A 164 2.81 -6.98 -4.16
C ARG A 164 2.91 -8.18 -3.23
N PRO A 165 3.34 -9.35 -3.72
CA PRO A 165 3.64 -10.48 -2.85
C PRO A 165 4.80 -10.11 -1.92
N VAL A 166 4.72 -10.58 -0.68
CA VAL A 166 5.72 -10.35 0.37
C VAL A 166 6.97 -11.19 0.11
N VAL A 167 6.77 -12.46 -0.19
CA VAL A 167 7.84 -13.34 -0.63
C VAL A 167 8.00 -13.10 -2.13
N GLY A 168 9.14 -12.54 -2.53
CA GLY A 168 9.48 -12.46 -3.95
C GLY A 168 9.45 -13.85 -4.58
N ASP A 169 9.30 -13.91 -5.90
CA ASP A 169 9.29 -15.14 -6.70
C ASP A 169 10.60 -15.98 -6.67
N GLY A 170 11.51 -15.68 -5.74
CA GLY A 170 12.84 -16.28 -5.63
C GLY A 170 13.94 -15.53 -6.40
N THR A 171 13.63 -14.45 -7.12
CA THR A 171 14.62 -13.70 -7.92
C THR A 171 15.52 -12.77 -7.07
N THR A 172 15.11 -12.43 -5.85
CA THR A 172 15.89 -11.58 -4.94
C THR A 172 16.51 -12.41 -3.82
N PRO A 173 17.85 -12.54 -3.75
CA PRO A 173 18.51 -13.24 -2.65
C PRO A 173 18.20 -12.57 -1.31
N ALA A 174 17.76 -13.35 -0.33
CA ALA A 174 17.67 -12.88 1.04
C ALA A 174 19.08 -12.52 1.55
N PRO A 175 19.25 -11.39 2.26
CA PRO A 175 20.53 -11.08 2.89
C PRO A 175 20.88 -12.18 3.90
N PRO A 176 22.16 -12.60 3.98
CA PRO A 176 22.58 -13.60 4.94
C PRO A 176 22.27 -13.13 6.38
N PRO A 177 21.84 -14.04 7.28
CA PRO A 177 21.58 -13.67 8.66
C PRO A 177 22.84 -13.05 9.26
N SER A 178 22.70 -11.89 9.89
CA SER A 178 23.80 -11.30 10.64
C SER A 178 24.17 -12.24 11.81
N PRO A 179 25.47 -12.42 12.12
CA PRO A 179 25.87 -13.26 13.23
C PRO A 179 25.23 -12.77 14.54
N VAL A 180 24.43 -13.62 15.19
CA VAL A 180 23.90 -13.33 16.53
C VAL A 180 25.09 -13.25 17.47
N ARG A 181 25.40 -12.05 17.98
CA ARG A 181 26.30 -11.91 19.13
C ARG A 181 25.55 -12.46 20.34
N ARG A 182 25.90 -13.67 20.78
CA ARG A 182 25.63 -14.09 22.15
C ARG A 182 26.37 -13.10 23.05
N GLY A 183 25.60 -12.19 23.65
CA GLY A 183 26.07 -11.44 24.79
C GLY A 183 26.57 -12.44 25.83
N ASP A 184 27.85 -12.33 26.13
CA ASP A 184 28.48 -12.60 27.42
C ASP A 184 27.58 -13.36 28.40
N LEU A 185 27.60 -14.70 28.29
CA LEU A 185 27.31 -15.53 29.45
C LEU A 185 28.33 -15.11 30.52
N PRO A 186 27.90 -14.63 31.70
CA PRO A 186 28.84 -14.32 32.76
C PRO A 186 29.63 -15.59 33.08
N GLN A 187 30.96 -15.47 33.26
CA GLN A 187 31.82 -16.62 33.60
C GLN A 187 31.35 -17.31 34.89
N ASN A 188 30.71 -16.55 35.75
CA ASN A 188 30.01 -17.03 36.93
C ASN A 188 28.55 -17.19 36.48
N GLY A 189 28.08 -18.44 36.35
CA GLY A 189 26.73 -18.75 35.87
C GLY A 189 25.62 -17.98 36.59
N ASP A 190 24.38 -18.06 36.07
CA ASP A 190 23.23 -17.14 36.27
C ASP A 190 22.72 -16.88 37.71
N GLY A 191 23.53 -17.11 38.75
CA GLY A 191 23.17 -16.91 40.16
C GLY A 191 22.11 -17.89 40.65
N ALA A 192 21.73 -18.88 39.84
CA ALA A 192 20.79 -19.91 40.22
C ALA A 192 21.34 -20.68 41.43
N PRO A 193 20.58 -20.76 42.54
CA PRO A 193 20.97 -21.58 43.67
C PRO A 193 21.23 -23.01 43.21
N ILE A 194 22.41 -23.54 43.52
CA ILE A 194 22.70 -24.95 43.35
C ILE A 194 21.69 -25.77 44.17
N GLN A 195 20.75 -26.43 43.50
CA GLN A 195 19.97 -27.47 44.15
C GLN A 195 20.94 -28.58 44.52
N ARG A 196 21.17 -28.77 45.83
CA ARG A 196 21.84 -29.97 46.30
C ARG A 196 20.92 -31.14 45.98
N THR A 197 21.25 -31.91 44.95
CA THR A 197 20.62 -33.20 44.74
C THR A 197 21.03 -34.07 45.94
N GLY A 198 20.11 -34.33 46.86
CA GLY A 198 20.29 -35.38 47.86
C GLY A 198 20.31 -36.75 47.17
N PRO A 199 20.88 -37.80 47.80
CA PRO A 199 20.87 -39.12 47.20
C PRO A 199 19.42 -39.55 46.97
N GLY A 200 19.07 -39.75 45.70
CA GLY A 200 17.73 -40.19 45.30
C GLY A 200 17.42 -41.55 45.93
N GLY A 201 16.20 -41.67 46.48
CA GLY A 201 15.59 -42.95 46.82
C GLY A 201 14.75 -43.47 45.68
#